data_AF-A0A3D1GAN4-F1
#
_entry.id   AF-A0A3D1GAN4-F1
#
_cell.length_a   1.000
_cell.length_b   1.000
_cell.length_c   1.000
_cell.angle_alpha   90.00
_cell.angle_beta   90.00
_cell.angle_gamma   90.00
#
_symmetry.space_group_name_H-M   'P 1'
#
loop_
_entity.id
_entity.type
_entity.pdbx_description
1 polymer ?
#
loop_
_entity_poly.entity_id
_entity_poly.type
_entity_poly.pdbx_seq_one_letter_code
_entity_poly.pdbx_strand_id
1 'polypeptide(L)'
;MKLNAFQKTAITTVLATLFLIFVGGLVRATGAGLGCPDWPKCFGTWIPPTSLADLPAAFDASQFNVVKTWTEYINRLIGVIIGFLITATFLLSFRYRRTKPSIFYSSLAAFLLVLFQAWLGGQVVKSGLSHYMITLHMILALVIMNVLLYATFRATREFVHISLDASHKKTIFRVGLVLLVFTMIQLVLGTQVREEIDLIKEAAMVPDRSTWLERAGEIFKIHRSFSWMVLVSGIYLGYYVWKEKLTGLIKKIGYANVGLIIIQILIGAGLQFGMPKVLQIIHLVGIAVMVSMQFLMLLILKMRTQTEG
;
A
#
# COMPACT_ATOMS: atom_id res chain seq x y z
N MET A 1 -27.44 7.43 8.25
CA MET A 1 -26.99 8.68 7.60
C MET A 1 -26.68 8.44 6.13
N LYS A 2 -27.04 9.36 5.24
CA LYS A 2 -26.81 9.22 3.80
C LYS A 2 -25.53 9.98 3.39
N LEU A 3 -24.53 9.25 2.91
CA LEU A 3 -23.31 9.82 2.32
C LEU A 3 -23.63 10.56 1.01
N ASN A 4 -22.97 11.70 0.75
CA ASN A 4 -23.07 12.38 -0.53
C ASN A 4 -22.22 11.68 -1.62
N ALA A 5 -22.39 12.09 -2.88
CA ALA A 5 -21.71 11.47 -4.01
C ALA A 5 -20.17 11.45 -3.89
N PHE A 6 -19.53 12.55 -3.42
CA PHE A 6 -18.07 12.54 -3.24
C PHE A 6 -17.66 11.59 -2.13
N GLN A 7 -18.35 11.60 -0.99
CA GLN A 7 -18.00 10.75 0.14
C GLN A 7 -18.08 9.27 -0.26
N LYS A 8 -19.12 8.87 -1.00
CA LYS A 8 -19.24 7.52 -1.57
C LYS A 8 -18.08 7.20 -2.51
N THR A 9 -17.87 8.03 -3.54
CA THR A 9 -16.80 7.81 -4.53
C THR A 9 -15.42 7.79 -3.90
N ALA A 10 -15.13 8.67 -2.94
CA ALA A 10 -13.83 8.74 -2.26
C ALA A 10 -13.57 7.49 -1.41
N ILE A 11 -14.57 7.01 -0.65
CA ILE A 11 -14.46 5.75 0.10
C ILE A 11 -14.24 4.57 -0.86
N THR A 12 -15.03 4.47 -1.92
CA THR A 12 -14.86 3.43 -2.95
C THR A 12 -13.46 3.49 -3.56
N THR A 13 -12.94 4.67 -3.84
CA THR A 13 -11.61 4.87 -4.45
C THR A 13 -10.50 4.44 -3.50
N VAL A 14 -10.60 4.76 -2.21
CA VAL A 14 -9.63 4.28 -1.19
C VAL A 14 -9.63 2.76 -1.11
N LEU A 15 -10.80 2.13 -1.05
CA LEU A 15 -10.92 0.66 -1.00
C LEU A 15 -10.41 0.00 -2.29
N ALA A 16 -10.76 0.56 -3.45
CA ALA A 16 -10.31 0.07 -4.75
C ALA A 16 -8.78 0.23 -4.92
N THR A 17 -8.20 1.33 -4.44
CA THR A 17 -6.75 1.55 -4.46
C THR A 17 -6.02 0.54 -3.57
N LEU A 18 -6.57 0.24 -2.38
CA LEU A 18 -6.03 -0.83 -1.53
C LEU A 18 -6.11 -2.20 -2.22
N PHE A 19 -7.22 -2.48 -2.91
CA PHE A 19 -7.36 -3.69 -3.71
C PHE A 19 -6.34 -3.75 -4.86
N LEU A 20 -6.04 -2.63 -5.54
CA LEU A 20 -4.99 -2.60 -6.56
C LEU A 20 -3.60 -2.85 -5.98
N ILE A 21 -3.30 -2.37 -4.78
CA ILE A 21 -2.03 -2.71 -4.09
C ILE A 21 -1.94 -4.23 -3.87
N PHE A 22 -3.07 -4.88 -3.50
CA PHE A 22 -3.13 -6.34 -3.43
C PHE A 22 -2.86 -7.01 -4.78
N VAL A 23 -3.51 -6.55 -5.85
CA VAL A 23 -3.31 -7.10 -7.21
C VAL A 23 -1.87 -6.90 -7.69
N GLY A 24 -1.26 -5.74 -7.43
CA GLY A 24 0.16 -5.50 -7.73
C GLY A 24 1.09 -6.43 -6.94
N GLY A 25 0.77 -6.69 -5.66
CA GLY A 25 1.44 -7.70 -4.84
C GLY A 25 1.33 -9.10 -5.44
N LEU A 26 0.17 -9.47 -5.99
CA LEU A 26 -0.05 -10.74 -6.69
C LEU A 26 0.83 -10.83 -7.95
N VAL A 27 0.84 -9.81 -8.81
CA VAL A 27 1.69 -9.75 -10.02
C VAL A 27 3.16 -9.99 -9.65
N ARG A 28 3.64 -9.36 -8.58
CA ARG A 28 5.03 -9.53 -8.12
C ARG A 28 5.29 -10.91 -7.52
N ALA A 29 4.35 -11.45 -6.74
CA ALA A 29 4.50 -12.77 -6.10
C ALA A 29 4.43 -13.94 -7.11
N THR A 30 3.70 -13.77 -8.21
CA THR A 30 3.62 -14.76 -9.30
C THR A 30 4.74 -14.63 -10.33
N GLY A 31 5.54 -13.56 -10.28
CA GLY A 31 6.58 -13.28 -11.28
C GLY A 31 5.99 -12.88 -12.63
N ALA A 32 4.82 -12.23 -12.62
CA ALA A 32 4.11 -11.75 -13.80
C ALA A 32 4.44 -10.29 -14.16
N GLY A 33 5.43 -9.66 -13.50
CA GLY A 33 5.74 -8.24 -13.73
C GLY A 33 6.23 -7.90 -15.14
N LEU A 34 6.73 -8.89 -15.89
CA LEU A 34 7.06 -8.81 -17.32
C LEU A 34 6.19 -9.75 -18.15
N GLY A 35 4.95 -9.98 -17.71
CA GLY A 35 3.97 -10.73 -18.50
C GLY A 35 3.65 -10.03 -19.84
N CYS A 36 3.78 -8.70 -19.88
CA CYS A 36 3.68 -7.81 -21.00
C CYS A 36 5.02 -7.07 -21.15
N PRO A 37 5.84 -7.40 -22.18
CA PRO A 37 7.21 -6.89 -22.29
C PRO A 37 7.27 -5.40 -22.70
N ASP A 38 6.16 -4.82 -23.15
CA ASP A 38 6.02 -3.45 -23.61
C ASP A 38 4.93 -2.68 -22.83
N TRP A 39 4.89 -1.37 -23.03
CA TRP A 39 3.90 -0.46 -22.45
C TRP A 39 3.73 0.74 -23.40
N PRO A 40 2.49 1.22 -23.66
CA PRO A 40 1.22 0.91 -22.98
C PRO A 40 0.50 -0.34 -23.49
N LYS A 41 0.94 -0.88 -24.62
CA LYS A 41 0.42 -2.14 -25.21
C LYS A 41 1.00 -3.36 -24.50
N CYS A 42 0.56 -4.55 -24.90
CA CYS A 42 1.08 -5.82 -24.42
C CYS A 42 1.31 -6.74 -25.63
N PHE A 43 2.57 -7.10 -25.89
CA PHE A 43 3.02 -7.71 -27.15
C PHE A 43 2.64 -6.88 -28.39
N GLY A 44 2.75 -5.55 -28.30
CA GLY A 44 2.46 -4.64 -29.43
C GLY A 44 0.98 -4.51 -29.79
N THR A 45 0.08 -5.22 -29.09
CA THR A 45 -1.37 -5.20 -29.26
C THR A 45 -2.07 -4.59 -28.04
N TRP A 46 -3.29 -4.09 -28.22
CA TRP A 46 -4.10 -3.57 -27.11
C TRP A 46 -4.77 -4.68 -26.30
N ILE A 47 -5.09 -5.80 -26.94
CA ILE A 47 -5.57 -7.01 -26.28
C ILE A 47 -4.47 -8.06 -26.45
N PRO A 48 -3.91 -8.62 -25.36
CA PRO A 48 -2.79 -9.52 -25.45
C PRO A 48 -3.17 -10.88 -26.05
N PRO A 49 -2.19 -11.60 -26.62
CA PRO A 49 -2.42 -12.93 -27.17
C PRO A 49 -2.91 -13.91 -26.09
N THR A 50 -3.79 -14.82 -26.51
CA THR A 50 -4.33 -15.89 -25.66
C THR A 50 -3.60 -17.22 -25.84
N SER A 51 -2.83 -17.35 -26.90
CA SER A 51 -2.05 -18.54 -27.23
C SER A 51 -0.76 -18.15 -27.96
N LEU A 52 0.17 -19.11 -28.08
CA LEU A 52 1.39 -18.92 -28.88
C LEU A 52 1.09 -18.65 -30.36
N ALA A 53 -0.03 -19.16 -30.88
CA ALA A 53 -0.42 -18.93 -32.27
C ALA A 53 -0.84 -17.47 -32.53
N ASP A 54 -1.30 -16.78 -31.49
CA ASP A 54 -1.72 -15.37 -31.57
C ASP A 54 -0.54 -14.40 -31.35
N LEU A 55 0.66 -14.91 -31.01
CA LEU A 55 1.82 -14.10 -30.67
C LEU A 55 2.36 -13.41 -31.94
N PRO A 56 2.47 -12.07 -31.96
CA PRO A 56 3.04 -11.38 -33.12
C PRO A 56 4.50 -11.78 -33.34
N ALA A 57 4.87 -12.02 -34.60
CA ALA A 57 6.20 -12.55 -34.99
C ALA A 57 7.41 -11.70 -34.56
N ALA A 58 7.19 -10.44 -34.18
CA ALA A 58 8.23 -9.55 -33.66
C ALA A 58 8.67 -9.88 -32.22
N PHE A 59 7.96 -10.76 -31.51
CA PHE A 59 8.23 -11.11 -30.12
C PHE A 59 8.73 -12.56 -30.00
N ASP A 60 9.63 -12.77 -29.04
CA ASP A 60 10.18 -14.09 -28.74
C ASP A 60 9.17 -14.97 -27.98
N ALA A 61 8.86 -16.14 -28.56
CA ALA A 61 7.98 -17.13 -27.98
C ALA A 61 8.48 -17.67 -26.62
N SER A 62 9.80 -17.63 -26.36
CA SER A 62 10.38 -18.09 -25.10
C SER A 62 9.97 -17.23 -23.91
N GLN A 63 9.62 -15.96 -24.15
CA GLN A 63 9.20 -15.00 -23.14
C GLN A 63 7.70 -15.07 -22.85
N PHE A 64 6.92 -15.75 -23.69
CA PHE A 64 5.48 -15.76 -23.59
C PHE A 64 4.97 -16.78 -22.59
N ASN A 65 4.14 -16.31 -21.66
CA ASN A 65 3.39 -17.17 -20.76
C ASN A 65 1.98 -16.58 -20.56
N VAL A 66 0.97 -17.24 -21.13
CA VAL A 66 -0.43 -16.78 -21.14
C VAL A 66 -0.90 -16.34 -19.75
N VAL A 67 -0.61 -17.14 -18.71
CA VAL A 67 -1.05 -16.85 -17.34
C VAL A 67 -0.38 -15.58 -16.80
N LYS A 68 0.93 -15.42 -16.97
CA LYS A 68 1.64 -14.22 -16.53
C LYS A 68 1.19 -12.98 -17.31
N THR A 69 1.04 -13.10 -18.63
CA THR A 69 0.58 -12.03 -19.51
C THR A 69 -0.77 -11.49 -19.07
N TRP A 70 -1.76 -12.37 -18.90
CA TRP A 70 -3.09 -11.95 -18.46
C TRP A 70 -3.12 -11.49 -17.00
N THR A 71 -2.28 -12.05 -16.13
CA THR A 71 -2.14 -11.58 -14.74
C THR A 71 -1.67 -10.12 -14.71
N GLU A 72 -0.67 -9.75 -15.51
CA GLU A 72 -0.21 -8.36 -15.59
C GLU A 72 -1.22 -7.45 -16.29
N TYR A 73 -1.79 -7.89 -17.40
CA TYR A 73 -2.75 -7.10 -18.17
C TYR A 73 -4.01 -6.77 -17.36
N ILE A 74 -4.54 -7.72 -16.59
CA ILE A 74 -5.65 -7.48 -15.66
C ILE A 74 -5.27 -6.44 -14.60
N ASN A 75 -4.05 -6.51 -14.06
CA ASN A 75 -3.56 -5.47 -13.13
C ASN A 75 -3.52 -4.07 -13.80
N ARG A 76 -3.07 -3.98 -15.06
CA ARG A 76 -3.09 -2.72 -15.84
C ARG A 76 -4.52 -2.21 -16.03
N LEU A 77 -5.47 -3.08 -16.38
CA LEU A 77 -6.89 -2.71 -16.55
C LEU A 77 -7.53 -2.22 -15.25
N ILE A 78 -7.28 -2.90 -14.13
CA ILE A 78 -7.75 -2.47 -12.81
C ILE A 78 -7.14 -1.10 -12.45
N GLY A 79 -5.86 -0.88 -12.79
CA GLY A 79 -5.19 0.41 -12.67
C GLY A 79 -5.89 1.53 -13.44
N VAL A 80 -6.29 1.28 -14.69
CA VAL A 80 -7.05 2.24 -15.51
C VAL A 80 -8.42 2.56 -14.89
N ILE A 81 -9.16 1.54 -14.45
CA ILE A 81 -10.46 1.72 -13.77
C ILE A 81 -10.30 2.60 -12.52
N ILE A 82 -9.27 2.37 -11.73
CA ILE A 82 -8.99 3.16 -10.53
C ILE A 82 -8.52 4.57 -10.88
N GLY A 83 -7.77 4.74 -11.96
CA GLY A 83 -7.44 6.07 -12.50
C GLY A 83 -8.69 6.89 -12.83
N PHE A 84 -9.71 6.26 -13.43
CA PHE A 84 -11.01 6.91 -13.65
C PHE A 84 -11.75 7.20 -12.34
N LEU A 85 -11.70 6.31 -11.35
CA LEU A 85 -12.29 6.58 -10.03
C LEU A 85 -11.61 7.77 -9.32
N ILE A 86 -10.28 7.85 -9.34
CA ILE A 86 -9.52 8.98 -8.80
C ILE A 86 -9.87 10.28 -9.54
N THR A 87 -10.01 10.21 -10.87
CA THR A 87 -10.45 11.35 -11.68
C THR A 87 -11.86 11.80 -11.28
N ALA A 88 -12.80 10.86 -11.11
CA ALA A 88 -14.14 11.16 -10.63
C ALA A 88 -14.13 11.77 -9.22
N THR A 89 -13.30 11.26 -8.30
CA THR A 89 -13.09 11.87 -6.98
C THR A 89 -12.61 13.31 -7.10
N PHE A 90 -11.63 13.58 -7.98
CA PHE A 90 -11.15 14.93 -8.24
C PHE A 90 -12.21 15.86 -8.82
N LEU A 91 -12.95 15.43 -9.85
CA LEU A 91 -14.01 16.23 -10.45
C LEU A 91 -15.14 16.54 -9.44
N LEU A 92 -15.54 15.55 -8.64
CA LEU A 92 -16.54 15.73 -7.59
C LEU A 92 -16.03 16.63 -6.44
N SER A 93 -14.72 16.78 -6.27
CA SER A 93 -14.12 17.64 -5.24
C SER A 93 -14.27 19.14 -5.52
N PHE A 94 -14.57 19.54 -6.77
CA PHE A 94 -14.70 20.96 -7.16
C PHE A 94 -15.74 21.71 -6.32
N ARG A 95 -16.82 21.04 -5.89
CA ARG A 95 -17.82 21.65 -5.01
C ARG A 95 -17.27 22.09 -3.65
N TYR A 96 -16.14 21.50 -3.22
CA TYR A 96 -15.46 21.85 -1.98
C TYR A 96 -14.36 22.89 -2.15
N ARG A 97 -14.07 23.36 -3.39
CA ARG A 97 -12.96 24.27 -3.68
C ARG A 97 -13.00 25.57 -2.87
N ARG A 98 -14.20 26.09 -2.59
CA ARG A 98 -14.39 27.32 -1.80
C ARG A 98 -14.66 27.06 -0.31
N THR A 99 -15.39 25.98 0.02
CA THR A 99 -15.87 25.72 1.39
C THR A 99 -14.92 24.89 2.25
N LYS A 100 -14.29 23.86 1.66
CA LYS A 100 -13.35 22.94 2.32
C LYS A 100 -12.16 22.69 1.38
N PRO A 101 -11.33 23.71 1.07
CA PRO A 101 -10.32 23.66 0.00
C PRO A 101 -9.30 22.53 0.17
N SER A 102 -9.04 22.09 1.41
CA SER A 102 -8.17 20.93 1.67
C SER A 102 -8.61 19.67 0.93
N ILE A 103 -9.94 19.44 0.79
CA ILE A 103 -10.48 18.28 0.08
C ILE A 103 -10.12 18.39 -1.40
N PHE A 104 -10.36 19.56 -1.99
CA PHE A 104 -10.04 19.84 -3.40
C PHE A 104 -8.55 19.66 -3.70
N TYR A 105 -7.66 20.30 -2.93
CA TYR A 105 -6.22 20.20 -3.18
C TYR A 105 -5.66 18.80 -2.94
N SER A 106 -6.18 18.04 -1.97
CA SER A 106 -5.77 16.64 -1.81
C SER A 106 -6.27 15.75 -2.94
N SER A 107 -7.49 15.97 -3.45
CA SER A 107 -7.99 15.22 -4.60
C SER A 107 -7.26 15.58 -5.89
N LEU A 108 -6.91 16.86 -6.08
CA LEU A 108 -6.04 17.30 -7.18
C LEU A 108 -4.66 16.67 -7.09
N ALA A 109 -4.05 16.66 -5.90
CA ALA A 109 -2.77 16.01 -5.67
C ALA A 109 -2.85 14.51 -6.01
N ALA A 110 -3.86 13.78 -5.54
CA ALA A 110 -4.05 12.37 -5.89
C ALA A 110 -4.21 12.15 -7.41
N PHE A 111 -4.93 13.03 -8.09
CA PHE A 111 -5.08 12.98 -9.55
C PHE A 111 -3.74 13.17 -10.28
N LEU A 112 -2.95 14.19 -9.92
CA LEU A 112 -1.63 14.41 -10.53
C LEU A 112 -0.67 13.25 -10.22
N LEU A 113 -0.68 12.77 -8.97
CA LEU A 113 0.16 11.66 -8.55
C LEU A 113 -0.20 10.36 -9.26
N VAL A 114 -1.49 10.06 -9.54
CA VAL A 114 -1.83 8.83 -10.29
C VAL A 114 -1.39 8.89 -11.75
N LEU A 115 -1.40 10.07 -12.38
CA LEU A 115 -0.83 10.23 -13.73
C LEU A 115 0.68 9.95 -13.72
N PHE A 116 1.39 10.48 -12.72
CA PHE A 116 2.81 10.21 -12.52
C PHE A 116 3.07 8.74 -12.19
N GLN A 117 2.22 8.10 -11.39
CA GLN A 117 2.29 6.68 -11.05
C GLN A 117 2.09 5.78 -12.27
N ALA A 118 1.19 6.13 -13.18
CA ALA A 118 0.98 5.40 -14.43
C ALA A 118 2.22 5.46 -15.34
N TRP A 119 2.82 6.65 -15.45
CA TRP A 119 4.10 6.82 -16.13
C TRP A 119 5.21 5.99 -15.47
N LEU A 120 5.35 6.08 -14.15
CA LEU A 120 6.36 5.34 -13.40
C LEU A 120 6.20 3.82 -13.54
N GLY A 121 4.96 3.32 -13.58
CA GLY A 121 4.67 1.91 -13.86
C GLY A 121 5.14 1.47 -15.25
N GLY A 122 4.98 2.31 -16.28
CA GLY A 122 5.56 2.06 -17.60
C GLY A 122 7.10 2.05 -17.57
N GLN A 123 7.73 2.89 -16.75
CA GLN A 123 9.18 2.89 -16.56
C GLN A 123 9.69 1.63 -15.86
N VAL A 124 8.92 1.07 -14.90
CA VAL A 124 9.24 -0.23 -14.27
C VAL A 124 9.38 -1.32 -15.33
N VAL A 125 8.44 -1.43 -16.27
CA VAL A 125 8.48 -2.42 -17.36
C VAL A 125 9.67 -2.17 -18.29
N LYS A 126 9.84 -0.92 -18.76
CA LYS A 126 10.95 -0.55 -19.67
C LYS A 126 12.34 -0.77 -19.06
N SER A 127 12.45 -0.65 -17.74
CA SER A 127 13.69 -0.89 -16.99
C SER A 127 13.96 -2.37 -16.73
N GLY A 128 13.14 -3.29 -17.24
CA GLY A 128 13.29 -4.72 -16.98
C GLY A 128 13.09 -5.07 -15.51
N LEU A 129 12.15 -4.40 -14.82
CA LEU A 129 11.91 -4.58 -13.38
C LEU A 129 13.05 -4.12 -12.47
N SER A 130 13.74 -3.03 -12.82
CA SER A 130 14.74 -2.42 -11.94
C SER A 130 14.20 -2.25 -10.51
N HIS A 131 14.90 -2.86 -9.57
CA HIS A 131 14.58 -2.92 -8.14
C HIS A 131 14.18 -1.56 -7.56
N TYR A 132 15.00 -0.54 -7.83
CA TYR A 132 14.75 0.83 -7.40
C TYR A 132 13.45 1.41 -7.97
N MET A 133 13.14 1.16 -9.24
CA MET A 133 11.92 1.64 -9.89
C MET A 133 10.67 1.01 -9.27
N ILE A 134 10.72 -0.29 -8.93
CA ILE A 134 9.62 -0.97 -8.24
C ILE A 134 9.38 -0.35 -6.87
N THR A 135 10.47 -0.11 -6.12
CA THR A 135 10.39 0.50 -4.78
C THR A 135 9.80 1.91 -4.84
N LEU A 136 10.25 2.75 -5.78
CA LEU A 136 9.65 4.07 -6.01
C LEU A 136 8.15 3.97 -6.35
N HIS A 137 7.79 3.06 -7.26
CA HIS A 137 6.39 2.85 -7.66
C HIS A 137 5.52 2.44 -6.47
N MET A 138 6.01 1.54 -5.61
CA MET A 138 5.26 1.10 -4.43
C MET A 138 5.11 2.21 -3.39
N ILE A 139 6.18 2.97 -3.10
CA ILE A 139 6.14 4.09 -2.15
C ILE A 139 5.17 5.16 -2.65
N LEU A 140 5.22 5.51 -3.94
CA LEU A 140 4.30 6.47 -4.54
C LEU A 140 2.83 5.98 -4.48
N ALA A 141 2.59 4.68 -4.68
CA ALA A 141 1.25 4.09 -4.50
C ALA A 141 0.72 4.33 -3.08
N LEU A 142 1.56 4.14 -2.07
CA LEU A 142 1.20 4.34 -0.68
C LEU A 142 0.99 5.82 -0.34
N VAL A 143 1.76 6.73 -0.95
CA VAL A 143 1.53 8.17 -0.84
C VAL A 143 0.16 8.53 -1.42
N ILE A 144 -0.17 8.06 -2.63
CA ILE A 144 -1.49 8.28 -3.26
C ILE A 144 -2.62 7.76 -2.35
N MET A 145 -2.47 6.54 -1.82
CA MET A 145 -3.43 5.94 -0.90
C MET A 145 -3.69 6.83 0.32
N ASN A 146 -2.63 7.37 0.95
CA ASN A 146 -2.77 8.23 2.13
C ASN A 146 -3.31 9.63 1.78
N VAL A 147 -3.00 10.17 0.59
CA VAL A 147 -3.60 11.44 0.12
C VAL A 147 -5.10 11.27 -0.14
N LEU A 148 -5.52 10.15 -0.75
CA LEU A 148 -6.93 9.81 -0.94
C LEU A 148 -7.64 9.60 0.40
N LEU A 149 -6.98 8.92 1.34
CA LEU A 149 -7.49 8.71 2.69
C LEU A 149 -7.68 10.04 3.43
N TYR A 150 -6.73 10.98 3.30
CA TYR A 150 -6.86 12.33 3.83
C TYR A 150 -8.04 13.08 3.22
N ALA A 151 -8.20 13.07 1.89
CA ALA A 151 -9.33 13.70 1.20
C ALA A 151 -10.67 13.15 1.71
N THR A 152 -10.75 11.83 1.83
CA THR A 152 -11.92 11.08 2.32
C THR A 152 -12.22 11.47 3.76
N PHE A 153 -11.23 11.40 4.64
CA PHE A 153 -11.36 11.78 6.05
C PHE A 153 -11.82 13.22 6.21
N ARG A 154 -11.25 14.18 5.47
CA ARG A 154 -11.68 15.59 5.53
C ARG A 154 -13.13 15.79 5.12
N ALA A 155 -13.65 14.96 4.23
CA ALA A 155 -15.05 14.98 3.82
C ALA A 155 -15.98 14.25 4.78
N THR A 156 -15.52 13.26 5.54
CA THR A 156 -16.34 12.42 6.43
C THR A 156 -16.10 12.66 7.92
N ARG A 157 -15.18 13.56 8.30
CA ARG A 157 -14.81 13.83 9.70
C ARG A 157 -15.97 14.19 10.62
N GLU A 158 -17.05 14.74 10.07
CA GLU A 158 -18.26 15.10 10.83
C GLU A 158 -19.01 13.88 11.37
N PHE A 159 -18.69 12.69 10.86
CA PHE A 159 -19.24 11.41 11.33
C PHE A 159 -18.33 10.73 12.35
N VAL A 160 -17.17 11.31 12.66
CA VAL A 160 -16.19 10.76 13.59
C VAL A 160 -16.27 11.55 14.89
N HIS A 161 -16.81 10.91 15.93
CA HIS A 161 -16.87 11.48 17.27
C HIS A 161 -15.87 10.77 18.17
N ILE A 162 -14.99 11.54 18.80
CA ILE A 162 -14.07 11.06 19.84
C ILE A 162 -14.21 11.94 21.07
N SER A 163 -14.38 11.33 22.23
CA SER A 163 -14.24 11.99 23.53
C SER A 163 -12.89 11.60 24.10
N LEU A 164 -11.96 12.56 24.14
CA LEU A 164 -10.60 12.35 24.62
C LEU A 164 -9.99 13.67 25.05
N ASP A 165 -9.44 13.70 26.27
CA ASP A 165 -8.78 14.87 26.83
C ASP A 165 -7.55 15.30 26.02
N ALA A 166 -7.22 16.58 26.10
CA ALA A 166 -6.10 17.17 25.36
C ALA A 166 -4.75 16.50 25.72
N SER A 167 -4.58 16.10 26.98
CA SER A 167 -3.38 15.41 27.47
C SER A 167 -3.20 14.06 26.76
N HIS A 168 -4.23 13.19 26.82
CA HIS A 168 -4.18 11.89 26.15
C HIS A 168 -4.07 12.03 24.63
N LYS A 169 -4.75 12.99 24.01
CA LYS A 169 -4.59 13.28 22.56
C LYS A 169 -3.12 13.54 22.19
N LYS A 170 -2.44 14.40 22.95
CA LYS A 170 -1.04 14.77 22.70
C LYS A 170 -0.11 13.58 22.85
N THR A 171 -0.29 12.77 23.90
CA THR A 171 0.53 11.58 24.15
C THR A 171 0.33 10.55 23.05
N ILE A 172 -0.92 10.18 22.74
CA ILE A 172 -1.22 9.19 21.70
C ILE A 172 -0.76 9.67 20.32
N PHE A 173 -0.87 10.98 20.02
CA PHE A 173 -0.37 11.53 18.76
C PHE A 173 1.14 11.36 18.63
N ARG A 174 1.91 11.64 19.69
CA ARG A 174 3.37 11.47 19.68
C ARG A 174 3.76 10.01 19.52
N VAL A 175 3.13 9.12 20.28
CA VAL A 175 3.37 7.66 20.19
C VAL A 175 3.00 7.14 18.80
N GLY A 176 1.84 7.54 18.29
CA GLY A 176 1.37 7.18 16.95
C GLY A 176 2.28 7.70 15.85
N LEU A 177 2.86 8.88 16.01
CA LEU A 177 3.83 9.44 15.06
C LEU A 177 5.12 8.64 15.06
N VAL A 178 5.66 8.29 16.24
CA VAL A 178 6.83 7.42 16.36
C VAL A 178 6.57 6.06 15.74
N LEU A 179 5.41 5.45 16.05
CA LEU A 179 5.00 4.17 15.47
C LEU A 179 4.89 4.26 13.94
N LEU A 180 4.30 5.32 13.39
CA LEU A 180 4.21 5.53 11.94
C LEU A 180 5.60 5.66 11.32
N VAL A 181 6.49 6.46 11.91
CA VAL A 181 7.87 6.62 11.42
C VAL A 181 8.62 5.29 11.43
N PHE A 182 8.55 4.52 12.52
CA PHE A 182 9.16 3.19 12.57
C PHE A 182 8.52 2.22 11.56
N THR A 183 7.20 2.28 11.37
CA THR A 183 6.51 1.44 10.37
C THR A 183 6.94 1.82 8.95
N MET A 184 7.17 3.10 8.65
CA MET A 184 7.69 3.56 7.36
C MET A 184 9.14 3.10 7.14
N ILE A 185 9.99 3.14 8.16
CA ILE A 185 11.36 2.60 8.08
C ILE A 185 11.31 1.08 7.85
N GLN A 186 10.46 0.36 8.59
CA GLN A 186 10.26 -1.09 8.42
C GLN A 186 9.79 -1.44 7.00
N LEU A 187 8.91 -0.63 6.41
CA LEU A 187 8.46 -0.78 5.02
C LEU A 187 9.63 -0.69 4.04
N VAL A 188 10.51 0.31 4.19
CA VAL A 188 11.69 0.49 3.32
C VAL A 188 12.70 -0.65 3.52
N LEU A 189 12.95 -1.06 4.76
CA LEU A 189 13.79 -2.23 5.02
C LEU A 189 13.19 -3.49 4.36
N GLY A 190 11.86 -3.64 4.41
CA GLY A 190 11.15 -4.75 3.77
C GLY A 190 11.26 -4.75 2.25
N THR A 191 11.23 -3.57 1.61
CA THR A 191 11.48 -3.47 0.16
C THR A 191 12.90 -3.89 -0.17
N GLN A 192 13.91 -3.47 0.61
CA GLN A 192 15.30 -3.84 0.37
C GLN A 192 15.55 -5.34 0.54
N VAL A 193 14.97 -5.99 1.56
CA VAL A 193 14.99 -7.46 1.65
C VAL A 193 14.43 -8.08 0.37
N ARG A 194 13.31 -7.53 -0.13
CA ARG A 194 12.70 -8.04 -1.33
C ARG A 194 13.55 -7.80 -2.59
N GLU A 195 14.30 -6.71 -2.67
CA GLU A 195 15.26 -6.44 -3.75
C GLU A 195 16.36 -7.51 -3.78
N GLU A 196 16.96 -7.86 -2.63
CA GLU A 196 17.93 -8.95 -2.54
C GLU A 196 17.35 -10.31 -2.99
N ILE A 197 16.11 -10.57 -2.61
CA ILE A 197 15.38 -11.77 -3.04
C ILE A 197 15.18 -11.80 -4.55
N ASP A 198 14.94 -10.66 -5.19
CA ASP A 198 14.73 -10.60 -6.63
C ASP A 198 16.07 -10.82 -7.36
N LEU A 199 17.20 -10.30 -6.85
CA LEU A 199 18.55 -10.62 -7.34
C LEU A 199 18.89 -12.13 -7.25
N ILE A 200 18.51 -12.79 -6.16
CA ILE A 200 18.74 -14.25 -5.99
C ILE A 200 17.98 -15.07 -7.05
N LYS A 201 16.82 -14.61 -7.52
CA LYS A 201 16.04 -15.31 -8.56
C LYS A 201 16.64 -15.18 -9.95
N GLU A 202 17.44 -14.15 -10.17
CA GLU A 202 18.12 -13.88 -11.44
C GLU A 202 19.50 -14.55 -11.51
N ALA A 203 19.94 -15.20 -10.43
CA ALA A 203 21.19 -15.96 -10.43
C ALA A 203 21.16 -17.12 -11.43
N ALA A 204 22.31 -17.38 -12.08
CA ALA A 204 22.46 -18.45 -13.07
C ALA A 204 22.05 -19.83 -12.54
N MET A 205 22.24 -20.07 -11.25
CA MET A 205 21.72 -21.23 -10.53
C MET A 205 20.90 -20.75 -9.35
N VAL A 206 19.58 -20.79 -9.48
CA VAL A 206 18.66 -20.35 -8.43
C VAL A 206 18.74 -21.33 -7.25
N PRO A 207 19.12 -20.87 -6.04
CA PRO A 207 19.23 -21.74 -4.88
C PRO A 207 17.85 -22.17 -4.38
N ASP A 208 17.81 -23.18 -3.51
CA ASP A 208 16.56 -23.62 -2.89
C ASP A 208 15.86 -22.47 -2.14
N ARG A 209 14.53 -22.41 -2.27
CA ARG A 209 13.70 -21.32 -1.75
C ARG A 209 13.78 -21.15 -0.25
N SER A 210 14.06 -22.21 0.51
CA SER A 210 14.22 -22.12 1.97
C SER A 210 15.44 -21.29 2.38
N THR A 211 16.47 -21.24 1.53
CA THR A 211 17.74 -20.53 1.82
C THR A 211 17.72 -19.05 1.42
N TRP A 212 16.68 -18.59 0.72
CA TRP A 212 16.65 -17.26 0.12
C TRP A 212 16.77 -16.11 1.14
N LEU A 213 16.09 -16.20 2.29
CA LEU A 213 16.16 -15.15 3.32
C LEU A 213 17.51 -15.12 4.03
N GLU A 214 18.14 -16.27 4.24
CA GLU A 214 19.49 -16.34 4.79
C GLU A 214 20.50 -15.70 3.85
N ARG A 215 20.34 -15.94 2.55
CA ARG A 215 21.18 -15.36 1.49
C ARG A 215 20.98 -13.85 1.30
N ALA A 216 19.80 -13.31 1.64
CA ALA A 216 19.60 -11.87 1.71
C ALA A 216 20.49 -11.20 2.79
N GLY A 217 21.11 -11.98 3.68
CA GLY A 217 22.21 -11.51 4.52
C GLY A 217 21.80 -10.45 5.55
N GLU A 218 22.59 -9.40 5.66
CA GLU A 218 22.44 -8.40 6.72
C GLU A 218 21.15 -7.60 6.62
N ILE A 219 20.64 -7.31 5.42
CA ILE A 219 19.41 -6.52 5.29
C ILE A 219 18.21 -7.25 5.89
N PHE A 220 18.15 -8.59 5.74
CA PHE A 220 17.11 -9.39 6.38
C PHE A 220 17.23 -9.37 7.91
N LYS A 221 18.45 -9.48 8.44
CA LYS A 221 18.69 -9.39 9.89
C LYS A 221 18.28 -8.02 10.45
N ILE A 222 18.61 -6.94 9.74
CA ILE A 222 18.23 -5.58 10.11
C ILE A 222 16.71 -5.42 10.07
N HIS A 223 16.05 -5.81 8.97
CA HIS A 223 14.59 -5.78 8.85
C HIS A 223 13.91 -6.56 9.98
N ARG A 224 14.35 -7.79 10.24
CA ARG A 224 13.81 -8.64 11.30
C ARG A 224 13.99 -7.99 12.67
N SER A 225 15.18 -7.49 12.99
CA SER A 225 15.47 -6.89 14.29
C SER A 225 14.79 -5.53 14.49
N PHE A 226 14.67 -4.72 13.44
CA PHE A 226 13.98 -3.43 13.51
C PHE A 226 12.47 -3.58 13.77
N SER A 227 11.87 -4.74 13.44
CA SER A 227 10.47 -5.02 13.75
C SER A 227 10.15 -4.95 15.25
N TRP A 228 11.15 -5.13 16.13
CA TRP A 228 11.01 -4.92 17.57
C TRP A 228 10.72 -3.46 17.93
N MET A 229 11.25 -2.48 17.19
CA MET A 229 10.94 -1.06 17.42
C MET A 229 9.46 -0.76 17.09
N VAL A 230 8.96 -1.36 16.01
CA VAL A 230 7.53 -1.29 15.64
C VAL A 230 6.67 -1.99 16.70
N LEU A 231 7.09 -3.18 17.17
CA LEU A 231 6.36 -3.93 18.18
C LEU A 231 6.31 -3.21 19.53
N VAL A 232 7.44 -2.72 20.03
CA VAL A 232 7.52 -2.01 21.32
C VAL A 232 6.68 -0.74 21.29
N SER A 233 6.75 0.05 20.21
CA SER A 233 5.92 1.26 20.06
C SER A 233 4.43 0.92 19.95
N GLY A 234 4.08 -0.16 19.26
CA GLY A 234 2.71 -0.69 19.20
C GLY A 234 2.19 -1.17 20.56
N ILE A 235 2.96 -1.99 21.28
CA ILE A 235 2.62 -2.48 22.62
C ILE A 235 2.47 -1.30 23.58
N TYR A 236 3.36 -0.30 23.52
CA TYR A 236 3.25 0.89 24.35
C TYR A 236 1.96 1.66 24.07
N LEU A 237 1.57 1.83 22.80
CA LEU A 237 0.29 2.41 22.42
C LEU A 237 -0.89 1.62 23.03
N GLY A 238 -0.88 0.30 22.90
CA GLY A 238 -1.92 -0.58 23.46
C GLY A 238 -1.97 -0.54 24.99
N TYR A 239 -0.82 -0.56 25.65
CA TYR A 239 -0.67 -0.42 27.09
C TYR A 239 -1.21 0.93 27.58
N TYR A 240 -0.86 2.03 26.90
CA TYR A 240 -1.34 3.36 27.26
C TYR A 240 -2.87 3.45 27.14
N VAL A 241 -3.44 2.94 26.04
CA VAL A 241 -4.89 2.84 25.82
C VAL A 241 -5.58 2.04 26.93
N TRP A 242 -4.98 0.92 27.34
CA TRP A 242 -5.51 0.05 28.40
C TRP A 242 -5.41 0.71 29.79
N LYS A 243 -4.24 1.21 30.16
CA LYS A 243 -3.94 1.82 31.46
C LYS A 243 -4.83 3.03 31.73
N GLU A 244 -4.96 3.91 30.75
CA GLU A 244 -5.76 5.12 30.83
C GLU A 244 -7.27 4.85 30.60
N LYS A 245 -7.66 3.58 30.46
CA LYS A 245 -9.05 3.13 30.28
C LYS A 245 -9.79 3.85 29.15
N LEU A 246 -9.08 4.15 28.06
CA LEU A 246 -9.66 4.85 26.92
C LEU A 246 -10.76 4.01 26.26
N THR A 247 -11.76 4.68 25.67
CA THR A 247 -12.94 4.01 25.08
C THR A 247 -13.15 4.41 23.62
N GLY A 248 -14.20 3.86 23.00
CA GLY A 248 -14.63 4.23 21.66
C GLY A 248 -13.64 3.86 20.54
N LEU A 249 -13.57 4.73 19.53
CA LEU A 249 -12.81 4.47 18.30
C LEU A 249 -11.30 4.40 18.54
N ILE A 250 -10.76 5.25 19.42
CA ILE A 250 -9.31 5.26 19.73
C ILE A 250 -8.86 3.94 20.36
N LYS A 251 -9.67 3.37 21.26
CA LYS A 251 -9.40 2.03 21.84
C LYS A 251 -9.33 0.96 20.76
N LYS A 252 -10.31 0.94 19.85
CA LYS A 252 -10.38 -0.03 18.74
C LYS A 252 -9.17 0.10 17.81
N ILE A 253 -8.81 1.32 17.41
CA ILE A 253 -7.65 1.58 16.55
C ILE A 253 -6.34 1.23 17.26
N GLY A 254 -6.22 1.52 18.55
CA GLY A 254 -5.03 1.18 19.35
C GLY A 254 -4.77 -0.33 19.38
N TYR A 255 -5.78 -1.14 19.72
CA TYR A 255 -5.64 -2.60 19.72
C TYR A 255 -5.54 -3.20 18.32
N ALA A 256 -6.23 -2.64 17.33
CA ALA A 256 -6.08 -3.06 15.93
C ALA A 256 -4.64 -2.88 15.45
N ASN A 257 -3.96 -1.79 15.83
CA ASN A 257 -2.53 -1.60 15.51
C ASN A 257 -1.67 -2.71 16.12
N VAL A 258 -1.85 -2.99 17.41
CA VAL A 258 -1.10 -4.08 18.09
C VAL A 258 -1.33 -5.42 17.41
N GLY A 259 -2.60 -5.77 17.15
CA GLY A 259 -2.96 -7.01 16.49
C GLY A 259 -2.36 -7.13 15.09
N LEU A 260 -2.44 -6.08 14.26
CA LEU A 260 -1.85 -6.08 12.92
C LEU A 260 -0.33 -6.21 12.97
N ILE A 261 0.36 -5.54 13.90
CA ILE A 261 1.83 -5.65 14.05
C ILE A 261 2.22 -7.09 14.38
N ILE A 262 1.55 -7.72 15.36
CA ILE A 262 1.81 -9.11 15.74
C ILE A 262 1.55 -10.05 14.55
N ILE A 263 0.42 -9.88 13.87
CA ILE A 263 0.08 -10.68 12.68
C ILE A 263 1.15 -10.51 11.59
N GLN A 264 1.64 -9.29 11.35
CA GLN A 264 2.69 -9.04 10.35
C GLN A 264 4.03 -9.68 10.73
N ILE A 265 4.40 -9.68 12.01
CA ILE A 265 5.60 -10.38 12.49
C ILE A 265 5.45 -11.90 12.31
N LEU A 266 4.27 -12.46 12.63
CA LEU A 266 4.00 -13.89 12.43
C LEU A 266 4.02 -14.28 10.95
N ILE A 267 3.46 -13.46 10.07
CA ILE A 267 3.53 -13.66 8.62
C ILE A 267 4.99 -13.58 8.14
N GLY A 268 5.76 -12.59 8.62
CA GLY A 268 7.18 -12.45 8.32
C GLY A 268 8.01 -13.65 8.79
N ALA A 269 7.70 -14.22 9.95
CA ALA A 269 8.29 -15.47 10.42
C ALA A 269 7.88 -16.65 9.52
N GLY A 270 6.62 -16.71 9.12
CA GLY A 270 6.09 -17.72 8.19
C GLY A 270 6.77 -17.70 6.81
N LEU A 271 7.25 -16.55 6.35
CA LEU A 271 8.01 -16.42 5.10
C LEU A 271 9.34 -17.19 5.11
N GLN A 272 9.88 -17.55 6.28
CA GLN A 272 11.11 -18.36 6.38
C GLN A 272 10.92 -19.78 5.87
N PHE A 273 9.68 -20.28 5.83
CA PHE A 273 9.37 -21.61 5.34
C PHE A 273 9.16 -21.61 3.81
N GLY A 274 10.21 -21.21 3.07
CA GLY A 274 10.23 -21.26 1.60
C GLY A 274 9.47 -20.14 0.90
N MET A 275 9.28 -19.00 1.58
CA MET A 275 8.55 -17.82 1.10
C MET A 275 7.27 -18.13 0.32
N PRO A 276 6.22 -18.66 0.97
CA PRO A 276 4.95 -18.92 0.32
C PRO A 276 4.38 -17.65 -0.32
N LYS A 277 3.96 -17.73 -1.60
CA LYS A 277 3.47 -16.56 -2.37
C LYS A 277 2.34 -15.81 -1.66
N VAL A 278 1.42 -16.55 -1.03
CA VAL A 278 0.29 -15.98 -0.28
C VAL A 278 0.78 -15.12 0.88
N LEU A 279 1.75 -15.62 1.66
CA LEU A 279 2.31 -14.85 2.78
C LEU A 279 3.04 -13.59 2.29
N GLN A 280 3.71 -13.63 1.13
CA GLN A 280 4.36 -12.45 0.56
C GLN A 280 3.33 -11.34 0.26
N ILE A 281 2.21 -11.72 -0.34
CA ILE A 281 1.11 -10.80 -0.68
C ILE A 281 0.51 -10.22 0.61
N ILE A 282 0.15 -11.08 1.57
CA ILE A 282 -0.47 -10.62 2.82
C ILE A 282 0.50 -9.75 3.63
N HIS A 283 1.81 -10.03 3.60
CA HIS A 283 2.81 -9.20 4.26
C HIS A 283 2.86 -7.79 3.65
N LEU A 284 2.90 -7.70 2.32
CA LEU A 284 2.94 -6.44 1.58
C LEU A 284 1.64 -5.63 1.75
N VAL A 285 0.47 -6.26 1.64
CA VAL A 285 -0.80 -5.55 1.80
C VAL A 285 -1.00 -5.15 3.25
N GLY A 286 -0.61 -5.99 4.20
CA GLY A 286 -0.75 -5.71 5.61
C GLY A 286 0.04 -4.49 6.06
N ILE A 287 1.26 -4.28 5.56
CA ILE A 287 2.01 -3.05 5.86
C ILE A 287 1.33 -1.81 5.28
N ALA A 288 0.73 -1.88 4.09
CA ALA A 288 -0.03 -0.77 3.50
C ALA A 288 -1.28 -0.42 4.33
N VAL A 289 -1.99 -1.44 4.83
CA VAL A 289 -3.12 -1.26 5.76
C VAL A 289 -2.66 -0.63 7.08
N MET A 290 -1.56 -1.12 7.65
CA MET A 290 -1.01 -0.59 8.90
C MET A 290 -0.63 0.87 8.78
N VAL A 291 0.16 1.26 7.77
CA VAL A 291 0.54 2.65 7.55
C VAL A 291 -0.69 3.53 7.37
N SER A 292 -1.66 3.10 6.56
CA SER A 292 -2.90 3.84 6.33
C SER A 292 -3.72 4.03 7.61
N MET A 293 -3.81 2.99 8.44
CA MET A 293 -4.53 3.04 9.71
C MET A 293 -3.84 3.94 10.74
N GLN A 294 -2.51 3.86 10.84
CA GLN A 294 -1.71 4.73 11.70
C GLN A 294 -1.84 6.20 11.27
N PHE A 295 -1.77 6.47 9.97
CA PHE A 295 -2.00 7.81 9.44
C PHE A 295 -3.41 8.32 9.74
N LEU A 296 -4.45 7.49 9.53
CA LEU A 296 -5.82 7.83 9.88
C LEU A 296 -5.98 8.14 11.38
N MET A 297 -5.32 7.39 12.26
CA MET A 297 -5.31 7.65 13.69
C MET A 297 -4.77 9.06 14.00
N LEU A 298 -3.66 9.46 13.37
CA LEU A 298 -3.08 10.79 13.55
C LEU A 298 -4.02 11.89 13.05
N LEU A 299 -4.72 11.65 11.93
CA LEU A 299 -5.73 12.58 11.42
C LEU A 299 -6.90 12.76 12.40
N ILE A 300 -7.40 11.67 12.98
CA ILE A 300 -8.47 11.67 13.98
C ILE A 300 -8.03 12.45 15.23
N LEU A 301 -6.81 12.21 15.72
CA LEU A 301 -6.29 12.88 16.92
C LEU A 301 -6.07 14.39 16.73
N LYS A 302 -5.79 14.83 15.50
CA LYS A 302 -5.66 16.25 15.14
C LYS A 302 -7.01 16.97 15.02
N MET A 303 -8.14 16.27 15.08
CA MET A 303 -9.45 16.91 15.15
C MET A 303 -9.60 17.71 16.45
N ARG A 304 -10.06 18.96 16.33
CA ARG A 304 -10.53 19.71 17.50
C ARG A 304 -11.66 18.92 18.15
N THR A 305 -11.60 18.72 19.47
CA THR A 305 -12.75 18.27 20.24
C THR A 305 -13.88 19.26 19.99
N GLN A 306 -15.09 18.77 19.70
CA GLN A 306 -16.25 19.60 19.90
C GLN A 306 -16.36 19.73 21.41
N THR A 307 -16.09 20.93 21.94
CA THR A 307 -16.49 21.27 23.30
C THR A 307 -18.00 21.12 23.33
N GLU A 308 -18.50 20.18 24.15
CA GLU A 308 -19.92 20.13 24.50
C GLU A 308 -20.29 21.52 25.02
N GLY A 309 -21.20 22.18 24.30
CA GLY A 309 -21.80 23.45 24.72
C GLY A 309 -23.08 23.17 25.47
#